data_AF-A0A1H7W506-F1
#
_entry.id   AF-A0A1H7W506-F1
#
_cell.length_a   1.000
_cell.length_b   1.000
_cell.length_c   1.000
_cell.angle_alpha   90.00
_cell.angle_beta   90.00
_cell.angle_gamma   90.00
#
_symmetry.space_group_name_H-M   'P 1'
#
loop_
_entity.id
_entity.type
_entity.pdbx_description
1 polymer ?
#
loop_
_entity_poly.entity_id
_entity_poly.type
_entity_poly.pdbx_seq_one_letter_code
_entity_poly.pdbx_strand_id
1 'polypeptide(L)'
;MAAEKYQRLILEDKGRAFLHQELKLITGWSQSKANFLFGIHPSSNEGKNNDFFNKSFNMKNYLSLIFGFSICCLLLACTPNTKSKGNEIMPPQSAILHFGQQGLKDFTQYSNAPIDRQPAGMNFLSLDWRPPKLGQVKIVTEQSNFEIDNVISVMGTQIARMGNDGVLIMDVNASLHANEYTTREDAYQAYVKLMKQMSEKNWKQYFLPYSERIDKQDNLKYMSQNMGEVIDPSYILSFKEWQEMMDLTNGHMYFNLYNSNINLGISLSKTYKDDKKEQYMLRYSFEHFRYTGFNAISNSDEMTAEQLKQAFLDERRENEKDRKFKEQKIKLEGYHIDGSYVDPDVWQYMR
;
A
#
# COMPACT_ATOMS: atom_id res chain seq x y z
N MET A 1 1.65 2.79 -12.46
CA MET A 1 0.47 3.69 -12.44
C MET A 1 -0.86 2.97 -12.68
N ALA A 2 -1.18 2.42 -13.88
CA ALA A 2 -2.46 1.71 -14.07
C ALA A 2 -2.53 0.36 -13.33
N ALA A 3 -1.47 -0.45 -13.37
CA ALA A 3 -1.45 -1.77 -12.70
C ALA A 3 -1.59 -1.67 -11.16
N GLU A 4 -0.96 -0.66 -10.53
CA GLU A 4 -1.05 -0.41 -9.08
C GLU A 4 -2.44 0.09 -8.67
N LYS A 5 -3.11 0.85 -9.53
CA LYS A 5 -4.50 1.31 -9.36
C LYS A 5 -5.50 0.14 -9.26
N TYR A 6 -5.26 -0.94 -10.03
CA TYR A 6 -6.09 -2.15 -10.00
C TYR A 6 -5.68 -3.14 -8.91
N GLN A 7 -4.40 -3.16 -8.49
CA GLN A 7 -3.93 -4.08 -7.46
C GLN A 7 -4.55 -3.79 -6.08
N ARG A 8 -4.85 -2.52 -5.74
CA ARG A 8 -5.64 -2.16 -4.54
C ARG A 8 -7.09 -2.64 -4.59
N LEU A 9 -7.75 -2.56 -5.75
CA LEU A 9 -9.11 -3.08 -5.96
C LEU A 9 -9.20 -4.61 -5.84
N ILE A 10 -8.14 -5.35 -6.16
CA ILE A 10 -8.14 -6.82 -6.13
C ILE A 10 -8.07 -7.37 -4.69
N LEU A 11 -7.55 -6.61 -3.73
CA LEU A 11 -7.37 -7.04 -2.33
C LEU A 11 -8.63 -6.85 -1.47
N GLU A 12 -9.68 -6.22 -1.99
CA GLU A 12 -10.95 -5.96 -1.28
C GLU A 12 -12.10 -6.78 -1.89
N ASP A 13 -12.97 -7.37 -1.06
CA ASP A 13 -14.12 -8.16 -1.53
C ASP A 13 -15.11 -7.33 -2.37
N LYS A 14 -15.24 -6.03 -2.08
CA LYS A 14 -16.03 -5.08 -2.90
C LYS A 14 -15.34 -4.74 -4.23
N GLY A 15 -14.01 -4.69 -4.27
CA GLY A 15 -13.26 -4.46 -5.50
C GLY A 15 -13.24 -5.68 -6.43
N ARG A 16 -13.32 -6.90 -5.89
CA ARG A 16 -13.59 -8.12 -6.68
C ARG A 16 -15.00 -8.12 -7.30
N ALA A 17 -16.02 -7.71 -6.55
CA ALA A 17 -17.40 -7.60 -7.05
C ALA A 17 -17.52 -6.53 -8.16
N PHE A 18 -16.86 -5.38 -7.98
CA PHE A 18 -16.74 -4.32 -8.98
C PHE A 18 -16.04 -4.81 -10.26
N LEU A 19 -14.89 -5.49 -10.14
CA LEU A 19 -14.19 -6.11 -11.27
C LEU A 19 -15.07 -7.15 -11.99
N HIS A 20 -15.85 -7.94 -11.25
CA HIS A 20 -16.79 -8.89 -11.84
C HIS A 20 -17.92 -8.24 -12.64
N GLN A 21 -18.34 -7.03 -12.25
CA GLN A 21 -19.39 -6.26 -12.91
C GLN A 21 -18.85 -5.53 -14.15
N GLU A 22 -17.64 -4.96 -14.06
CA GLU A 22 -16.90 -4.36 -15.19
C GLU A 22 -16.52 -5.42 -16.24
N LEU A 23 -16.01 -6.58 -15.83
CA LEU A 23 -15.67 -7.68 -16.75
C LEU A 23 -16.92 -8.26 -17.44
N LYS A 24 -18.10 -8.22 -16.80
CA LYS A 24 -19.38 -8.56 -17.45
C LYS A 24 -19.76 -7.56 -18.54
N LEU A 25 -19.49 -6.26 -18.35
CA LEU A 25 -19.74 -5.23 -19.37
C LEU A 25 -18.81 -5.34 -20.58
N ILE A 26 -17.66 -6.01 -20.43
CA ILE A 26 -16.66 -6.23 -21.50
C ILE A 26 -16.91 -7.54 -22.30
N THR A 27 -17.93 -8.35 -21.95
CA THR A 27 -18.19 -9.66 -22.61
C THR A 27 -18.77 -9.60 -24.04
N GLY A 28 -18.75 -8.44 -24.70
CA GLY A 28 -19.09 -8.33 -26.12
C GLY A 28 -18.04 -8.90 -27.09
N TRP A 29 -16.80 -9.16 -26.66
CA TRP A 29 -15.72 -9.63 -27.56
C TRP A 29 -14.99 -10.87 -26.98
N SER A 30 -15.30 -12.00 -27.60
CA SER A 30 -14.63 -13.32 -27.61
C SER A 30 -14.02 -13.88 -26.31
N GLN A 31 -14.58 -15.02 -25.90
CA GLN A 31 -13.95 -16.01 -25.02
C GLN A 31 -12.60 -16.47 -25.57
N SER A 32 -11.51 -16.25 -24.84
CA SER A 32 -10.37 -17.16 -24.84
C SER A 32 -9.85 -17.31 -23.40
N LYS A 33 -9.77 -18.55 -22.94
CA LYS A 33 -9.19 -18.91 -21.65
C LYS A 33 -7.67 -18.78 -21.75
N ALA A 34 -7.07 -17.91 -20.96
CA ALA A 34 -5.65 -18.00 -20.62
C ALA A 34 -5.53 -18.48 -19.17
N ASN A 35 -5.15 -19.74 -19.00
CA ASN A 35 -4.68 -20.28 -17.73
C ASN A 35 -3.34 -19.62 -17.38
N PHE A 36 -3.24 -18.95 -16.23
CA PHE A 36 -1.95 -18.70 -15.59
C PHE A 36 -1.72 -19.75 -14.51
N LEU A 37 -0.99 -20.79 -14.89
CA LEU A 37 -0.33 -21.73 -13.99
C LEU A 37 0.85 -21.00 -13.35
N PHE A 38 0.77 -20.73 -12.03
CA PHE A 38 1.98 -20.49 -11.25
C PHE A 38 2.63 -21.85 -10.97
N GLY A 39 3.82 -22.03 -11.53
CA GLY A 39 4.67 -23.19 -11.29
C GLY A 39 5.12 -23.21 -9.83
N ILE A 40 4.55 -24.14 -9.06
CA ILE A 40 5.18 -24.65 -7.86
C ILE A 40 5.62 -26.07 -8.23
N HIS A 41 6.93 -26.29 -8.30
CA HIS A 41 7.52 -27.62 -8.24
C HIS A 41 7.54 -28.03 -6.76
N PRO A 42 6.91 -29.15 -6.36
CA PRO A 42 7.27 -29.86 -5.14
C PRO A 42 8.06 -31.11 -5.52
N SER A 43 9.35 -31.15 -5.17
CA SER A 43 10.09 -32.40 -5.07
C SER A 43 9.62 -33.16 -3.81
N SER A 44 9.12 -34.38 -4.03
CA SER A 44 9.18 -35.60 -3.19
C SER A 44 9.51 -35.44 -1.68
N ASN A 45 8.81 -36.04 -0.72
CA ASN A 45 8.31 -37.42 -0.66
C ASN A 45 7.39 -37.61 0.58
N GLU A 46 6.65 -38.72 0.59
CA GLU A 46 5.77 -39.27 1.66
C GLU A 46 4.38 -38.61 1.77
N GLY A 47 3.23 -39.29 1.75
CA GLY A 47 2.94 -40.72 1.76
C GLY A 47 1.58 -40.96 2.44
N LYS A 48 0.60 -41.42 1.65
CA LYS A 48 -0.61 -42.19 2.02
C LYS A 48 -1.87 -41.48 2.58
N ASN A 49 -2.97 -41.80 1.88
CA ASN A 49 -4.32 -42.11 2.38
C ASN A 49 -5.18 -40.92 2.87
N ASN A 50 -6.44 -40.71 2.49
CA ASN A 50 -7.47 -41.57 1.91
C ASN A 50 -8.46 -40.77 1.04
N ASP A 51 -9.06 -41.50 0.11
CA ASP A 51 -10.31 -41.22 -0.60
C ASP A 51 -11.41 -40.59 0.26
N PHE A 52 -12.22 -39.70 -0.34
CA PHE A 52 -13.69 -39.82 -0.28
C PHE A 52 -14.38 -38.98 -1.39
N PHE A 53 -14.99 -39.70 -2.33
CA PHE A 53 -16.19 -39.37 -3.12
C PHE A 53 -16.20 -38.23 -4.17
N ASN A 54 -15.73 -38.55 -5.38
CA ASN A 54 -16.58 -38.94 -6.53
C ASN A 54 -17.91 -38.18 -6.78
N LYS A 55 -17.99 -37.39 -7.86
CA LYS A 55 -19.07 -37.55 -8.87
C LYS A 55 -18.76 -36.89 -10.22
N SER A 56 -18.67 -37.78 -11.21
CA SER A 56 -18.60 -37.60 -12.66
C SER A 56 -19.71 -36.71 -13.26
N PHE A 57 -19.39 -35.96 -14.32
CA PHE A 57 -20.08 -36.15 -15.60
C PHE A 57 -19.21 -35.73 -16.80
N ASN A 58 -19.33 -36.50 -17.87
CA ASN A 58 -18.42 -36.64 -19.01
C ASN A 58 -19.21 -36.28 -20.28
N MET A 59 -18.63 -35.57 -21.25
CA MET A 59 -19.09 -35.68 -22.64
C MET A 59 -17.98 -35.34 -23.63
N LYS A 60 -17.74 -36.28 -24.53
CA LYS A 60 -16.69 -36.34 -25.54
C LYS A 60 -17.14 -35.74 -26.88
N ASN A 61 -16.15 -35.21 -27.60
CA ASN A 61 -15.92 -35.24 -29.06
C ASN A 61 -16.99 -34.69 -30.01
N TYR A 62 -16.60 -33.70 -30.83
CA TYR A 62 -16.81 -33.71 -32.29
C TYR A 62 -15.61 -33.08 -33.02
N LEU A 63 -15.19 -33.74 -34.09
CA LEU A 63 -14.00 -33.54 -34.93
C LEU A 63 -14.25 -32.53 -36.08
N SER A 64 -13.20 -31.77 -36.43
CA SER A 64 -12.68 -31.45 -37.79
C SER A 64 -13.64 -31.05 -38.93
N LEU A 65 -13.43 -29.87 -39.56
CA LEU A 65 -12.94 -29.76 -40.96
C LEU A 65 -12.62 -28.32 -41.44
N ILE A 66 -11.82 -28.27 -42.51
CA ILE A 66 -10.95 -27.24 -43.11
C ILE A 66 -11.67 -26.16 -43.96
N PHE A 67 -10.92 -25.08 -44.29
CA PHE A 67 -11.05 -24.02 -45.35
C PHE A 67 -11.41 -22.63 -44.78
N GLY A 68 -10.65 -21.54 -44.94
CA GLY A 68 -9.68 -21.16 -45.96
C GLY A 68 -10.29 -20.13 -46.93
N PHE A 69 -10.34 -18.84 -46.56
CA PHE A 69 -10.33 -17.69 -47.49
C PHE A 69 -10.30 -16.32 -46.77
N SER A 70 -9.66 -15.35 -47.42
CA SER A 70 -9.67 -13.89 -47.17
C SER A 70 -8.81 -13.31 -46.04
N ILE A 71 -7.51 -13.30 -46.32
CA ILE A 71 -6.71 -12.07 -46.21
C ILE A 71 -7.32 -11.03 -47.17
N CYS A 72 -7.96 -9.98 -46.65
CA CYS A 72 -7.80 -8.59 -47.08
C CYS A 72 -8.77 -7.67 -46.31
N CYS A 73 -8.27 -6.51 -45.89
CA CYS A 73 -9.03 -5.31 -45.49
C CYS A 73 -9.64 -5.26 -44.08
N LEU A 74 -8.80 -5.18 -43.04
CA LEU A 74 -9.03 -4.29 -41.88
C LEU A 74 -7.70 -3.66 -41.42
N LEU A 75 -6.98 -3.04 -42.36
CA LEU A 75 -6.03 -1.97 -42.03
C LEU A 75 -6.80 -0.65 -42.10
N LEU A 76 -7.55 -0.34 -41.05
CA LEU A 76 -8.08 1.01 -40.83
C LEU A 76 -7.77 1.43 -39.39
N ALA A 77 -6.71 2.23 -39.30
CA ALA A 77 -6.46 3.25 -38.29
C ALA A 77 -6.47 2.80 -36.81
N CYS A 78 -5.32 2.29 -36.35
CA CYS A 78 -4.85 2.71 -35.04
C CYS A 78 -4.55 4.21 -35.11
N THR A 79 -5.51 5.06 -34.76
CA THR A 79 -5.15 6.41 -34.30
C THR A 79 -4.44 6.21 -32.96
N PRO A 80 -3.13 6.53 -32.82
CA PRO A 80 -2.57 6.68 -31.50
C PRO A 80 -3.39 7.79 -30.86
N ASN A 81 -4.07 7.47 -29.77
CA ASN A 81 -4.69 8.47 -28.94
C ASN A 81 -3.53 9.21 -28.24
N THR A 82 -2.83 10.05 -29.00
CA THR A 82 -2.03 11.13 -28.46
C THR A 82 -3.04 12.05 -27.80
N LYS A 83 -3.44 11.70 -26.56
CA LYS A 83 -3.84 12.70 -25.59
C LYS A 83 -2.76 13.75 -25.69
N SER A 84 -3.13 14.94 -26.16
CA SER A 84 -2.20 16.05 -26.21
C SER A 84 -1.54 16.10 -24.84
N LYS A 85 -0.21 16.00 -24.80
CA LYS A 85 0.54 16.47 -23.65
C LYS A 85 0.22 17.96 -23.58
N GLY A 86 -0.89 18.31 -22.92
CA GLY A 86 -1.03 19.63 -22.34
C GLY A 86 0.24 19.85 -21.54
N ASN A 87 0.77 21.06 -21.57
CA ASN A 87 1.97 21.43 -20.82
C ASN A 87 1.69 21.24 -19.32
N GLU A 88 1.80 20.01 -18.83
CA GLU A 88 1.85 19.70 -17.42
C GLU A 88 3.10 20.38 -16.90
N ILE A 89 2.87 21.49 -16.21
CA ILE A 89 3.90 22.23 -15.54
C ILE A 89 4.44 21.31 -14.45
N MET A 90 5.75 21.04 -14.47
CA MET A 90 6.38 20.31 -13.38
C MET A 90 6.10 21.06 -12.05
N PRO A 91 5.73 20.34 -10.98
CA PRO A 91 5.54 20.98 -9.68
C PRO A 91 6.80 21.72 -9.23
N PRO A 92 6.69 22.71 -8.34
CA PRO A 92 7.86 23.31 -7.71
C PRO A 92 8.70 22.22 -7.01
N GLN A 93 10.00 22.48 -6.86
CA GLN A 93 10.89 21.51 -6.23
C GLN A 93 10.49 21.21 -4.79
N SER A 94 9.91 22.18 -4.07
CA SER A 94 9.38 21.99 -2.72
C SER A 94 7.87 22.14 -2.70
N ALA A 95 7.16 21.21 -2.08
CA ALA A 95 5.71 21.25 -1.89
C ALA A 95 5.33 20.97 -0.43
N ILE A 96 4.36 21.72 0.08
CA ILE A 96 3.76 21.49 1.40
C ILE A 96 2.33 21.00 1.16
N LEU A 97 2.01 19.81 1.67
CA LEU A 97 0.73 19.16 1.46
C LEU A 97 0.04 18.86 2.79
N HIS A 98 -1.25 19.16 2.85
CA HIS A 98 -2.12 18.88 3.98
C HIS A 98 -3.13 17.79 3.63
N PHE A 99 -3.72 17.20 4.67
CA PHE A 99 -4.97 16.45 4.53
C PHE A 99 -6.17 17.40 4.44
N GLY A 100 -7.33 16.82 4.16
CA GLY A 100 -8.59 17.53 4.20
C GLY A 100 -8.84 18.38 2.95
N GLN A 101 -9.70 19.38 3.11
CA GLN A 101 -9.98 20.38 2.08
C GLN A 101 -8.76 21.22 1.69
N GLN A 102 -7.84 21.45 2.62
CA GLN A 102 -6.61 22.17 2.33
C GLN A 102 -5.73 21.39 1.35
N GLY A 103 -5.67 20.06 1.49
CA GLY A 103 -4.95 19.20 0.53
C GLY A 103 -5.40 19.42 -0.91
N LEU A 104 -6.70 19.51 -1.18
CA LEU A 104 -7.20 19.79 -2.53
C LEU A 104 -6.66 21.11 -3.10
N LYS A 105 -6.58 22.15 -2.26
CA LYS A 105 -6.02 23.45 -2.64
C LYS A 105 -4.52 23.34 -2.91
N ASP A 106 -3.79 22.63 -2.06
CA ASP A 106 -2.34 22.44 -2.20
C ASP A 106 -2.01 21.73 -3.53
N PHE A 107 -2.70 20.62 -3.86
CA PHE A 107 -2.49 19.93 -5.13
C PHE A 107 -2.83 20.80 -6.34
N THR A 108 -3.95 21.53 -6.28
CA THR A 108 -4.38 22.42 -7.37
C THR A 108 -3.42 23.61 -7.55
N GLN A 109 -2.75 24.04 -6.48
CA GLN A 109 -1.72 25.09 -6.54
C GLN A 109 -0.46 24.60 -7.27
N TYR A 110 -0.07 23.33 -7.08
CA TYR A 110 1.19 22.80 -7.58
C TYR A 110 1.07 22.06 -8.93
N SER A 111 -0.14 21.78 -9.39
CA SER A 111 -0.37 21.05 -10.64
C SER A 111 -1.64 21.50 -11.34
N ASN A 112 -1.54 21.60 -12.67
CA ASN A 112 -2.67 21.80 -13.57
C ASN A 112 -3.16 20.48 -14.19
N ALA A 113 -2.65 19.33 -13.70
CA ALA A 113 -3.07 18.02 -14.19
C ALA A 113 -4.58 17.83 -13.91
N PRO A 114 -5.32 17.24 -14.87
CA PRO A 114 -6.73 16.95 -14.64
C PRO A 114 -6.89 15.94 -13.50
N ILE A 115 -7.86 16.20 -12.62
CA ILE A 115 -8.23 15.26 -11.56
C ILE A 115 -8.76 13.97 -12.21
N ASP A 116 -8.12 12.84 -11.93
CA ASP A 116 -8.59 11.53 -12.36
C ASP A 116 -9.76 11.10 -11.44
N ARG A 117 -10.91 10.83 -12.04
CA ARG A 117 -12.17 10.52 -11.32
C ARG A 117 -12.57 9.05 -11.43
N GLN A 118 -11.63 8.19 -11.77
CA GLN A 118 -11.86 6.75 -11.92
C GLN A 118 -11.08 5.97 -10.87
N PRO A 119 -11.66 4.96 -10.20
CA PRO A 119 -13.06 4.54 -10.33
C PRO A 119 -14.04 5.55 -9.72
N ALA A 120 -15.33 5.40 -10.03
CA ALA A 120 -16.39 6.22 -9.45
C ALA A 120 -16.34 6.20 -7.91
N GLY A 121 -16.56 7.37 -7.30
CA GLY A 121 -16.49 7.54 -5.85
C GLY A 121 -15.09 7.90 -5.32
N MET A 122 -14.08 8.03 -6.20
CA MET A 122 -12.73 8.45 -5.84
C MET A 122 -12.20 9.50 -6.83
N ASN A 123 -11.45 10.47 -6.29
CA ASN A 123 -10.72 11.44 -7.09
C ASN A 123 -9.23 11.36 -6.74
N PHE A 124 -8.37 11.39 -7.76
CA PHE A 124 -6.92 11.30 -7.62
C PHE A 124 -6.26 12.58 -8.15
N LEU A 125 -5.37 13.13 -7.34
CA LEU A 125 -4.58 14.31 -7.64
C LEU A 125 -3.10 13.91 -7.63
N SER A 126 -2.34 14.33 -8.64
CA SER A 126 -0.96 13.88 -8.84
C SER A 126 0.01 15.04 -8.96
N LEU A 127 1.14 14.91 -8.29
CA LEU A 127 2.34 15.71 -8.46
C LEU A 127 3.47 14.77 -8.87
N ASP A 128 4.07 15.01 -10.03
CA ASP A 128 5.12 14.15 -10.59
C ASP A 128 6.39 14.97 -10.87
N TRP A 129 7.48 14.60 -10.22
CA TRP A 129 8.81 15.13 -10.46
C TRP A 129 9.60 14.20 -11.37
N ARG A 130 10.62 14.75 -12.04
CA ARG A 130 11.47 13.99 -12.97
C ARG A 130 12.93 14.26 -12.67
N PRO A 131 13.80 13.24 -12.77
CA PRO A 131 15.25 13.46 -12.72
C PRO A 131 15.70 14.52 -13.73
N PRO A 132 16.72 15.34 -13.41
CA PRO A 132 17.52 15.33 -12.18
C PRO A 132 16.90 16.16 -11.03
N LYS A 133 15.70 16.73 -11.21
CA LYS A 133 15.05 17.61 -10.21
C LYS A 133 13.92 16.88 -9.50
N LEU A 134 14.28 16.05 -8.53
CA LEU A 134 13.33 15.39 -7.65
C LEU A 134 12.73 16.38 -6.63
N GLY A 135 11.54 16.06 -6.15
CA GLY A 135 10.80 16.89 -5.21
C GLY A 135 11.27 16.74 -3.76
N GLN A 136 10.93 17.73 -2.96
CA GLN A 136 10.95 17.68 -1.50
C GLN A 136 9.54 17.99 -1.01
N VAL A 137 8.94 17.04 -0.28
CA VAL A 137 7.55 17.15 0.14
C VAL A 137 7.46 17.16 1.65
N LYS A 138 6.76 18.15 2.19
CA LYS A 138 6.40 18.22 3.60
C LYS A 138 4.93 17.86 3.75
N ILE A 139 4.65 16.71 4.35
CA ILE A 139 3.30 16.30 4.74
C ILE A 139 3.01 16.86 6.12
N VAL A 140 1.99 17.70 6.25
CA VAL A 140 1.59 18.32 7.52
C VAL A 140 0.45 17.53 8.16
N THR A 141 0.60 17.21 9.46
CA THR A 141 -0.43 16.57 10.29
C THR A 141 -0.90 17.56 11.37
N GLU A 142 -1.90 17.20 12.18
CA GLU A 142 -2.39 18.10 13.25
C GLU A 142 -1.32 18.44 14.30
N GLN A 143 -0.42 17.50 14.59
CA GLN A 143 0.55 17.63 15.69
C GLN A 143 2.01 17.60 15.22
N SER A 144 2.27 17.35 13.93
CA SER A 144 3.62 17.16 13.41
C SER A 144 3.71 17.41 11.90
N ASN A 145 4.81 16.96 11.31
CA ASN A 145 5.04 16.91 9.88
C ASN A 145 6.02 15.78 9.56
N PHE A 146 6.03 15.37 8.29
CA PHE A 146 7.00 14.45 7.74
C PHE A 146 7.61 15.04 6.46
N GLU A 147 8.92 15.20 6.44
CA GLU A 147 9.67 15.75 5.30
C GLU A 147 10.31 14.60 4.52
N ILE A 148 10.01 14.55 3.22
CA ILE A 148 10.43 13.49 2.31
C ILE A 148 11.27 14.14 1.22
N ASP A 149 12.54 13.77 1.17
CA ASP A 149 13.46 14.18 0.11
C ASP A 149 13.36 13.23 -1.09
N ASN A 150 13.88 13.66 -2.24
CA ASN A 150 14.03 12.83 -3.44
C ASN A 150 12.70 12.20 -3.93
N VAL A 151 11.61 12.97 -3.80
CA VAL A 151 10.27 12.54 -4.18
C VAL A 151 10.16 12.48 -5.69
N ILE A 152 9.59 11.37 -6.16
CA ILE A 152 9.32 11.08 -7.57
C ILE A 152 7.87 11.44 -7.87
N SER A 153 6.95 11.01 -7.01
CA SER A 153 5.53 11.27 -7.19
C SER A 153 4.80 11.37 -5.87
N VAL A 154 3.77 12.20 -5.82
CA VAL A 154 2.74 12.16 -4.78
C VAL A 154 1.38 11.97 -5.44
N MET A 155 0.59 11.04 -4.91
CA MET A 155 -0.82 10.87 -5.27
C MET A 155 -1.70 11.13 -4.05
N GLY A 156 -2.49 12.21 -4.10
CA GLY A 156 -3.55 12.48 -3.14
C GLY A 156 -4.85 11.82 -3.58
N THR A 157 -5.57 11.20 -2.66
CA THR A 157 -6.88 10.58 -2.93
C THR A 157 -7.95 11.23 -2.06
N GLN A 158 -9.02 11.67 -2.73
CA GLN A 158 -10.28 12.04 -2.10
C GLN A 158 -11.29 10.91 -2.27
N ILE A 159 -11.98 10.57 -1.18
CA ILE A 159 -13.05 9.57 -1.17
C ILE A 159 -14.39 10.29 -1.27
N ALA A 160 -14.91 10.45 -2.49
CA ALA A 160 -16.11 11.26 -2.74
C ALA A 160 -17.36 10.73 -1.98
N ARG A 161 -17.44 9.42 -1.72
CA ARG A 161 -18.53 8.82 -0.94
C ARG A 161 -18.52 9.23 0.54
N MET A 162 -17.38 9.65 1.07
CA MET A 162 -17.26 10.12 2.46
C MET A 162 -17.57 11.63 2.59
N GLY A 163 -18.16 12.23 1.56
CA GLY A 163 -18.53 13.64 1.54
C GLY A 163 -17.37 14.55 1.14
N ASN A 164 -17.43 15.81 1.57
CA ASN A 164 -16.44 16.82 1.22
C ASN A 164 -15.27 16.84 2.21
N ASP A 165 -14.73 15.67 2.57
CA ASP A 165 -13.60 15.60 3.50
C ASP A 165 -12.29 16.03 2.82
N GLY A 166 -12.22 16.02 1.49
CA GLY A 166 -11.02 16.39 0.73
C GLY A 166 -10.03 15.24 0.65
N VAL A 167 -8.72 15.53 0.69
CA VAL A 167 -7.68 14.50 0.57
C VAL A 167 -7.58 13.72 1.89
N LEU A 168 -7.82 12.41 1.84
CA LEU A 168 -7.78 11.52 3.00
C LEU A 168 -6.62 10.52 2.96
N ILE A 169 -6.04 10.30 1.78
CA ILE A 169 -4.91 9.39 1.57
C ILE A 169 -3.87 10.11 0.74
N MET A 170 -2.60 9.93 1.08
CA MET A 170 -1.48 10.37 0.26
C MET A 170 -0.46 9.23 0.11
N ASP A 171 -0.21 8.84 -1.12
CA ASP A 171 0.86 7.91 -1.48
C ASP A 171 2.05 8.69 -2.03
N VAL A 172 3.24 8.50 -1.46
CA VAL A 172 4.47 9.15 -1.90
C VAL A 172 5.48 8.10 -2.32
N ASN A 173 6.00 8.21 -3.54
CA ASN A 173 7.14 7.42 -4.00
C ASN A 173 8.39 8.30 -4.01
N ALA A 174 9.47 7.81 -3.43
CA ALA A 174 10.73 8.54 -3.32
C ALA A 174 11.92 7.59 -3.45
N SER A 175 13.09 8.15 -3.75
CA SER A 175 14.36 7.45 -3.55
C SER A 175 14.87 7.70 -2.12
N LEU A 176 15.50 6.69 -1.51
CA LEU A 176 16.14 6.89 -0.20
C LEU A 176 17.25 7.95 -0.25
N HIS A 177 17.91 8.10 -1.40
CA HIS A 177 19.06 8.96 -1.56
C HIS A 177 18.96 9.83 -2.82
N ALA A 178 19.66 10.98 -2.84
CA ALA A 178 19.59 11.92 -3.97
C ALA A 178 20.19 11.34 -5.26
N ASN A 179 21.21 10.49 -5.12
CA ASN A 179 21.70 9.66 -6.21
C ASN A 179 20.91 8.36 -6.23
N GLU A 180 20.27 8.06 -7.36
CA GLU A 180 19.50 6.84 -7.57
C GLU A 180 20.32 5.56 -7.29
N TYR A 181 21.58 5.56 -7.71
CA TYR A 181 22.54 4.49 -7.45
C TYR A 181 23.65 4.99 -6.54
N THR A 182 23.72 4.47 -5.33
CA THR A 182 24.59 4.98 -4.27
C THR A 182 25.42 3.86 -3.63
N THR A 183 26.44 4.22 -2.86
CA THR A 183 27.19 3.23 -2.06
C THR A 183 26.32 2.70 -0.93
N ARG A 184 26.66 1.53 -0.41
CA ARG A 184 25.91 0.92 0.70
C ARG A 184 25.99 1.77 1.96
N GLU A 185 27.14 2.38 2.20
CA GLU A 185 27.41 3.27 3.33
C GLU A 185 26.54 4.52 3.25
N ASP A 186 26.44 5.15 2.08
CA ASP A 186 25.61 6.33 1.87
C ASP A 186 24.11 5.98 2.02
N ALA A 187 23.67 4.84 1.50
CA ALA A 187 22.31 4.34 1.69
C ALA A 187 21.99 4.13 3.18
N TYR A 188 22.94 3.57 3.95
CA TYR A 188 22.78 3.41 5.39
C TYR A 188 22.67 4.76 6.12
N GLN A 189 23.48 5.77 5.77
CA GLN A 189 23.35 7.09 6.37
C GLN A 189 21.98 7.73 6.08
N ALA A 190 21.46 7.53 4.86
CA ALA A 190 20.12 7.99 4.50
C ALA A 190 19.02 7.24 5.29
N TYR A 191 19.16 5.93 5.49
CA TYR A 191 18.32 5.15 6.40
C TYR A 191 18.36 5.72 7.83
N VAL A 192 19.54 5.97 8.39
CA VAL A 192 19.69 6.55 9.74
C VAL A 192 18.99 7.90 9.84
N LYS A 193 19.11 8.76 8.82
CA LYS A 193 18.39 10.05 8.74
C LYS A 193 16.88 9.85 8.79
N LEU A 194 16.35 8.90 8.03
CA LEU A 194 14.92 8.56 8.02
C LEU A 194 14.44 8.12 9.40
N MET A 195 15.16 7.21 10.07
CA MET A 195 14.80 6.72 11.41
C MET A 195 14.82 7.82 12.47
N LYS A 196 15.85 8.69 12.44
CA LYS A 196 15.94 9.85 13.34
C LYS A 196 14.77 10.79 13.17
N GLN A 197 14.40 11.10 11.92
CA GLN A 197 13.23 11.94 11.65
C GLN A 197 11.95 11.35 12.25
N MET A 198 11.70 10.05 12.10
CA MET A 198 10.52 9.40 12.69
C MET A 198 10.48 9.64 14.21
N SER A 199 11.61 9.42 14.90
CA SER A 199 11.72 9.61 16.34
C SER A 199 11.56 11.08 16.76
N GLU A 200 12.28 12.01 16.13
CA GLU A 200 12.24 13.45 16.44
C GLU A 200 10.87 14.09 16.20
N LYS A 201 10.10 13.55 15.24
CA LYS A 201 8.76 14.05 14.86
C LYS A 201 7.64 13.30 15.58
N ASN A 202 7.96 12.48 16.59
CA ASN A 202 7.02 11.71 17.40
C ASN A 202 6.11 10.79 16.58
N TRP A 203 6.65 10.16 15.53
CA TRP A 203 5.98 9.04 14.87
C TRP A 203 6.19 7.79 15.73
N LYS A 204 5.10 7.18 16.15
CA LYS A 204 5.09 6.03 17.06
C LYS A 204 4.71 4.78 16.29
N GLN A 205 5.14 3.61 16.74
CA GLN A 205 4.64 2.35 16.21
C GLN A 205 3.12 2.32 16.26
N TYR A 206 2.49 1.82 15.20
CA TYR A 206 1.08 1.50 15.16
C TYR A 206 0.88 -0.01 15.08
N PHE A 207 0.27 -0.59 16.10
CA PHE A 207 -0.27 -1.95 16.01
C PHE A 207 -1.71 -1.88 15.50
N LEU A 208 -2.05 -2.74 14.54
CA LEU A 208 -3.44 -2.86 14.11
C LEU A 208 -4.33 -3.27 15.30
N PRO A 209 -5.63 -2.90 15.30
CA PRO A 209 -6.51 -3.16 16.44
C PRO A 209 -6.56 -4.61 16.93
N TYR A 210 -6.36 -5.59 16.04
CA TYR A 210 -6.33 -7.02 16.37
C TYR A 210 -4.92 -7.61 16.53
N SER A 211 -3.85 -6.86 16.27
CA SER A 211 -2.48 -7.39 16.23
C SER A 211 -1.82 -7.36 17.60
N GLU A 212 -0.87 -8.27 17.78
CA GLU A 212 -0.03 -8.41 18.95
C GLU A 212 0.80 -7.14 19.18
N ARG A 213 0.81 -6.63 20.41
CA ARG A 213 1.68 -5.50 20.80
C ARG A 213 3.06 -6.01 21.19
N ILE A 214 3.83 -6.47 20.22
CA ILE A 214 5.15 -7.04 20.50
C ILE A 214 6.09 -5.94 21.03
N ASP A 215 6.90 -6.26 22.03
CA ASP A 215 7.86 -5.31 22.59
C ASP A 215 9.03 -5.07 21.62
N LYS A 216 9.49 -3.83 21.56
CA LYS A 216 10.60 -3.40 20.69
C LYS A 216 11.89 -4.18 20.88
N GLN A 217 12.11 -4.78 22.05
CA GLN A 217 13.31 -5.61 22.27
C GLN A 217 13.38 -6.82 21.33
N ASP A 218 12.23 -7.27 20.81
CA ASP A 218 12.16 -8.38 19.86
C ASP A 218 12.23 -7.93 18.38
N ASN A 219 12.58 -6.66 18.10
CA ASN A 219 12.63 -6.07 16.74
C ASN A 219 13.36 -6.96 15.73
N LEU A 220 14.64 -7.30 15.99
CA LEU A 220 15.45 -8.06 15.05
C LEU A 220 14.89 -9.47 14.81
N LYS A 221 14.45 -10.14 15.89
CA LYS A 221 13.81 -11.45 15.81
C LYS A 221 12.57 -11.38 14.91
N TYR A 222 11.70 -10.42 15.19
CA TYR A 222 10.45 -10.24 14.45
C TYR A 222 10.69 -9.88 12.98
N MET A 223 11.56 -8.92 12.70
CA MET A 223 11.94 -8.51 11.34
C MET A 223 12.41 -9.71 10.51
N SER A 224 13.30 -10.54 11.07
CA SER A 224 13.83 -11.70 10.37
C SER A 224 12.78 -12.78 10.05
N GLN A 225 11.72 -12.87 10.86
CA GLN A 225 10.65 -13.87 10.72
C GLN A 225 9.44 -13.36 9.95
N ASN A 226 9.27 -12.04 9.83
CA ASN A 226 8.10 -11.37 9.27
C ASN A 226 8.49 -10.40 8.15
N MET A 227 9.36 -10.86 7.25
CA MET A 227 9.68 -10.19 5.98
C MET A 227 10.14 -8.72 6.14
N GLY A 228 10.84 -8.41 7.24
CA GLY A 228 11.37 -7.08 7.52
C GLY A 228 10.39 -6.09 8.15
N GLU A 229 9.26 -6.57 8.70
CA GLU A 229 8.38 -5.73 9.50
C GLU A 229 9.06 -5.27 10.79
N VAL A 230 9.13 -3.95 10.97
CA VAL A 230 9.76 -3.28 12.11
C VAL A 230 8.70 -2.98 13.17
N ILE A 231 8.97 -3.36 14.42
CA ILE A 231 8.11 -3.12 15.58
C ILE A 231 8.32 -1.72 16.15
N ASP A 232 9.53 -1.19 16.19
CA ASP A 232 9.75 0.17 16.72
C ASP A 232 10.91 0.85 16.00
N PRO A 233 10.66 1.98 15.31
CA PRO A 233 11.70 2.69 14.58
C PRO A 233 12.73 3.39 15.48
N SER A 234 12.49 3.50 16.79
CA SER A 234 13.45 4.09 17.74
C SER A 234 14.72 3.25 17.92
N TYR A 235 14.66 1.95 17.60
CA TYR A 235 15.83 1.10 17.52
C TYR A 235 16.50 1.24 16.15
N ILE A 236 17.43 2.19 16.05
CA ILE A 236 18.20 2.40 14.81
C ILE A 236 19.24 1.28 14.69
N LEU A 237 19.02 0.38 13.73
CA LEU A 237 19.99 -0.67 13.37
C LEU A 237 21.40 -0.11 13.17
N SER A 238 22.40 -0.81 13.69
CA SER A 238 23.80 -0.62 13.30
C SER A 238 23.98 -0.94 11.81
N PHE A 239 25.10 -0.50 11.22
CA PHE A 239 25.37 -0.78 9.81
C PHE A 239 25.35 -2.30 9.51
N LYS A 240 25.98 -3.09 10.38
CA LYS A 240 26.03 -4.55 10.24
C LYS A 240 24.63 -5.18 10.34
N GLU A 241 23.84 -4.81 11.34
CA GLU A 241 22.47 -5.33 11.49
C GLU A 241 21.59 -4.91 10.30
N TRP A 242 21.73 -3.68 9.81
CA TRP A 242 21.00 -3.22 8.63
C TRP A 242 21.36 -4.02 7.38
N GLN A 243 22.65 -4.33 7.17
CA GLN A 243 23.10 -5.19 6.08
C GLN A 243 22.50 -6.59 6.19
N GLU A 244 22.61 -7.20 7.37
CA GLU A 244 22.08 -8.54 7.64
C GLU A 244 20.57 -8.59 7.42
N MET A 245 19.82 -7.62 7.92
CA MET A 245 18.37 -7.53 7.71
C MET A 245 18.05 -7.36 6.22
N MET A 246 18.73 -6.45 5.52
CA MET A 246 18.53 -6.24 4.09
C MET A 246 18.85 -7.46 3.21
N ASP A 247 19.61 -8.43 3.71
CA ASP A 247 19.85 -9.69 3.01
C ASP A 247 18.85 -10.76 3.43
N LEU A 248 18.52 -10.89 4.73
CA LEU A 248 17.53 -11.85 5.24
C LEU A 248 16.11 -11.58 4.77
N THR A 249 15.74 -10.31 4.59
CA THR A 249 14.38 -9.90 4.20
C THR A 249 14.22 -9.71 2.70
N ASN A 250 15.18 -10.21 1.90
CA ASN A 250 15.27 -9.98 0.46
C ASN A 250 15.26 -8.49 0.09
N GLY A 251 15.85 -7.63 0.93
CA GLY A 251 15.97 -6.21 0.67
C GLY A 251 14.75 -5.39 1.03
N HIS A 252 13.84 -5.90 1.86
CA HIS A 252 12.62 -5.20 2.24
C HIS A 252 12.59 -4.84 3.72
N MET A 253 12.08 -3.66 4.04
CA MET A 253 11.70 -3.27 5.40
C MET A 253 10.37 -2.53 5.38
N TYR A 254 9.55 -2.79 6.39
CA TYR A 254 8.22 -2.21 6.52
C TYR A 254 8.04 -1.57 7.89
N PHE A 255 7.42 -0.40 7.91
CA PHE A 255 7.08 0.34 9.12
C PHE A 255 5.59 0.66 9.10
N ASN A 256 4.94 0.53 10.24
CA ASN A 256 3.57 0.94 10.44
C ASN A 256 3.53 1.91 11.62
N LEU A 257 3.27 3.18 11.35
CA LEU A 257 3.45 4.26 12.30
C LEU A 257 2.19 5.09 12.41
N TYR A 258 2.03 5.82 13.51
CA TYR A 258 1.01 6.84 13.59
C TYR A 258 1.51 8.12 14.25
N ASN A 259 0.87 9.22 13.87
CA ASN A 259 1.00 10.50 14.53
C ASN A 259 -0.34 11.23 14.46
N SER A 260 -0.94 11.48 15.63
CA SER A 260 -2.23 12.15 15.76
C SER A 260 -3.31 11.45 14.92
N ASN A 261 -3.86 12.14 13.92
CA ASN A 261 -4.93 11.68 13.04
C ASN A 261 -4.47 10.83 11.85
N ILE A 262 -3.18 10.55 11.70
CA ILE A 262 -2.62 9.91 10.52
C ILE A 262 -1.94 8.57 10.88
N ASN A 263 -2.31 7.53 10.13
CA ASN A 263 -1.55 6.30 9.98
C ASN A 263 -0.54 6.45 8.82
N LEU A 264 0.66 5.93 8.98
CA LEU A 264 1.76 5.99 8.02
C LEU A 264 2.40 4.62 7.85
N GLY A 265 2.16 3.99 6.71
CA GLY A 265 2.93 2.85 6.24
C GLY A 265 4.15 3.29 5.45
N ILE A 266 5.33 2.74 5.74
CA ILE A 266 6.54 2.98 4.93
C ILE A 266 7.08 1.63 4.48
N SER A 267 7.29 1.48 3.17
CA SER A 267 8.04 0.37 2.59
C SER A 267 9.37 0.89 2.05
N LEU A 268 10.46 0.28 2.50
CA LEU A 268 11.81 0.46 1.97
C LEU A 268 12.18 -0.80 1.20
N SER A 269 12.56 -0.66 -0.06
CA SER A 269 12.91 -1.78 -0.94
C SER A 269 14.21 -1.55 -1.67
N LYS A 270 15.15 -2.50 -1.56
CA LYS A 270 16.36 -2.60 -2.38
C LYS A 270 15.95 -3.11 -3.77
N THR A 271 16.01 -2.23 -4.76
CA THR A 271 15.50 -2.51 -6.12
C THR A 271 16.60 -2.85 -7.11
N TYR A 272 17.85 -2.49 -6.77
CA TYR A 272 19.04 -2.83 -7.56
C TYR A 272 20.25 -3.01 -6.65
N LYS A 273 21.15 -3.91 -7.04
CA LYS A 273 22.45 -4.14 -6.40
C LYS A 273 23.46 -4.67 -7.43
N ASP A 274 24.64 -4.07 -7.45
CA ASP A 274 25.86 -4.64 -8.04
C ASP A 274 27.03 -4.56 -7.04
N ASP A 275 28.25 -4.84 -7.50
CA ASP A 275 29.45 -4.86 -6.65
C ASP A 275 29.81 -3.49 -6.04
N LYS A 276 29.31 -2.39 -6.59
CA LYS A 276 29.70 -1.01 -6.23
C LYS A 276 28.52 -0.16 -5.76
N LYS A 277 27.31 -0.44 -6.24
CA LYS A 277 26.15 0.43 -6.09
C LYS A 277 24.88 -0.33 -5.77
N GLU A 278 24.01 0.34 -5.04
CA GLU A 278 22.68 -0.13 -4.68
C GLU A 278 21.65 0.97 -4.91
N GLN A 279 20.39 0.57 -5.12
CA GLN A 279 19.24 1.45 -5.23
C GLN A 279 18.20 1.07 -4.20
N TYR A 280 17.70 2.06 -3.47
CA TYR A 280 16.68 1.90 -2.46
C TYR A 280 15.52 2.85 -2.73
N MET A 281 14.33 2.27 -2.85
CA MET A 281 13.09 2.97 -3.13
C MET A 281 12.19 2.96 -1.90
N LEU A 282 11.54 4.09 -1.65
CA LEU A 282 10.61 4.29 -0.57
C LEU A 282 9.21 4.50 -1.11
N ARG A 283 8.25 3.84 -0.47
CA ARG A 283 6.84 4.12 -0.62
C ARG A 283 6.25 4.47 0.73
N TYR A 284 5.70 5.67 0.83
CA TYR A 284 4.94 6.13 1.99
C TYR A 284 3.45 6.05 1.65
N SER A 285 2.65 5.51 2.56
CA SER A 285 1.19 5.43 2.47
C SER A 285 0.63 6.10 3.71
N PHE A 286 0.27 7.38 3.58
CA PHE A 286 -0.38 8.10 4.66
C PHE A 286 -1.90 7.98 4.52
N GLU A 287 -2.58 7.61 5.60
CA GLU A 287 -4.03 7.46 5.65
C GLU A 287 -4.58 8.17 6.87
N HIS A 288 -5.57 9.03 6.66
CA HIS A 288 -6.27 9.69 7.75
C HIS A 288 -7.14 8.66 8.50
N PHE A 289 -7.15 8.69 9.84
CA PHE A 289 -7.89 7.73 10.66
C PHE A 289 -9.41 7.76 10.43
N ARG A 290 -9.94 8.88 9.93
CA ARG A 290 -11.29 8.94 9.38
C ARG A 290 -11.52 7.90 8.28
N TYR A 291 -10.64 7.84 7.29
CA TYR A 291 -10.75 6.86 6.20
C TYR A 291 -10.62 5.43 6.73
N THR A 292 -9.58 5.14 7.51
CA THR A 292 -9.34 3.77 8.00
C THR A 292 -10.43 3.30 8.95
N GLY A 293 -10.95 4.19 9.81
CA GLY A 293 -12.01 3.88 10.76
C GLY A 293 -13.34 3.54 10.07
N PHE A 294 -13.73 4.32 9.07
CA PHE A 294 -14.92 4.00 8.27
C PHE A 294 -14.74 2.70 7.48
N ASN A 295 -13.56 2.48 6.89
CA ASN A 295 -13.29 1.27 6.12
C ASN A 295 -13.17 -0.01 6.98
N ALA A 296 -12.89 0.11 8.27
CA ALA A 296 -12.89 -1.02 9.19
C ALA A 296 -14.31 -1.59 9.42
N ILE A 297 -15.35 -0.78 9.19
CA ILE A 297 -16.74 -1.16 9.41
C ILE A 297 -17.44 -1.38 8.08
N SER A 298 -17.97 -2.58 7.87
CA SER A 298 -18.74 -2.90 6.67
C SER A 298 -20.01 -2.06 6.57
N ASN A 299 -20.24 -1.48 5.40
CA ASN A 299 -21.43 -0.64 5.07
C ASN A 299 -21.57 0.59 5.97
N SER A 300 -20.46 1.12 6.46
CA SER A 300 -20.41 2.32 7.31
C SER A 300 -20.98 3.58 6.65
N ASP A 301 -21.00 3.62 5.31
CA ASP A 301 -21.58 4.70 4.50
C ASP A 301 -23.12 4.73 4.49
N GLU A 302 -23.77 3.63 4.90
CA GLU A 302 -25.23 3.49 4.94
C GLU A 302 -25.79 3.67 6.37
N MET A 303 -24.92 3.81 7.38
CA MET A 303 -25.28 3.83 8.79
C MET A 303 -25.66 5.23 9.28
N THR A 304 -26.62 5.31 10.21
CA THR A 304 -26.76 6.52 11.05
C THR A 304 -25.57 6.66 11.99
N ALA A 305 -25.39 7.83 12.59
CA ALA A 305 -24.31 8.08 13.56
C ALA A 305 -24.36 7.10 14.76
N GLU A 306 -25.56 6.78 15.25
CA GLU A 306 -25.77 5.82 16.34
C GLU A 306 -25.41 4.40 15.92
N GLN A 307 -25.83 3.98 14.72
CA GLN A 307 -25.50 2.66 14.17
C GLN A 307 -23.99 2.51 13.96
N LEU A 308 -23.34 3.53 13.39
CA LEU A 308 -21.89 3.54 13.19
C LEU A 308 -21.14 3.46 14.52
N LYS A 309 -21.59 4.21 15.53
CA LYS A 309 -21.01 4.15 16.88
C LYS A 309 -21.13 2.74 17.48
N GLN A 310 -22.29 2.12 17.36
CA GLN A 310 -22.50 0.76 17.87
C GLN A 310 -21.61 -0.25 17.15
N ALA A 311 -21.57 -0.19 15.80
CA ALA A 311 -20.72 -1.05 14.99
C ALA A 311 -19.24 -0.87 15.33
N PHE A 312 -18.78 0.37 15.57
CA PHE A 312 -17.41 0.63 16.00
C PHE A 312 -17.09 0.00 17.36
N LEU A 313 -18.01 0.10 18.33
CA LEU A 313 -17.83 -0.52 19.64
C LEU A 313 -17.81 -2.05 19.57
N ASP A 314 -18.57 -2.64 18.66
CA ASP A 314 -18.61 -4.08 18.44
C ASP A 314 -17.33 -4.56 17.75
N GLU A 315 -16.90 -3.89 16.69
CA GLU A 315 -15.63 -4.12 16.00
C GLU A 315 -14.44 -4.02 16.96
N ARG A 316 -14.41 -3.00 17.83
CA ARG A 316 -13.37 -2.87 18.85
C ARG A 316 -13.34 -4.05 19.82
N ARG A 317 -14.51 -4.56 20.23
CA ARG A 317 -14.61 -5.70 21.16
C ARG A 317 -14.08 -6.99 20.55
N GLU A 318 -14.40 -7.26 19.28
CA GLU A 318 -13.86 -8.42 18.58
C GLU A 318 -12.35 -8.31 18.37
N ASN A 319 -11.87 -7.13 17.96
CA ASN A 319 -10.44 -6.86 17.82
C ASN A 319 -9.66 -7.07 19.14
N GLU A 320 -10.19 -6.61 20.28
CA GLU A 320 -9.59 -6.85 21.60
C GLU A 320 -9.51 -8.33 21.96
N LYS A 321 -10.53 -9.12 21.60
CA LYS A 321 -10.57 -10.56 21.85
C LYS A 321 -9.54 -11.30 20.99
N ASP A 322 -9.47 -10.97 19.71
CA ASP A 322 -8.49 -11.53 18.78
C ASP A 322 -7.06 -11.19 19.20
N ARG A 323 -6.82 -9.93 19.58
CA ARG A 323 -5.52 -9.50 20.11
C ARG A 323 -5.12 -10.31 21.33
N LYS A 324 -6.00 -10.49 22.31
CA LYS A 324 -5.70 -11.27 23.53
C LYS A 324 -5.30 -12.70 23.21
N PHE A 325 -6.00 -13.36 22.27
CA PHE A 325 -5.66 -14.71 21.85
C PHE A 325 -4.28 -14.77 21.18
N LYS A 326 -4.03 -13.85 20.26
CA LYS A 326 -2.75 -13.73 19.53
C LYS A 326 -1.57 -13.40 20.45
N GLU A 327 -1.74 -12.48 21.39
CA GLU A 327 -0.73 -12.13 22.39
C GLU A 327 -0.39 -13.31 23.31
N GLN A 328 -1.36 -14.18 23.64
CA GLN A 328 -1.08 -15.40 24.40
C GLN A 328 -0.24 -16.38 23.58
N LYS A 329 -0.56 -16.54 22.29
CA LYS A 329 0.17 -17.43 21.39
C LYS A 329 1.62 -16.97 21.20
N ILE A 330 1.84 -15.70 20.86
CA ILE A 330 3.18 -15.18 20.55
C ILE A 330 4.09 -15.18 21.79
N LYS A 331 3.52 -15.05 23.00
CA LYS A 331 4.26 -15.24 24.27
C LYS A 331 4.82 -16.66 24.42
N LEU A 332 4.06 -17.69 24.01
CA LEU A 332 4.54 -19.08 24.03
C LEU A 332 5.68 -19.30 23.01
N GLU A 333 5.74 -18.49 21.97
CA GLU A 333 6.82 -18.45 20.98
C GLU A 333 8.03 -17.60 21.45
N GLY A 334 8.00 -17.16 22.71
CA GLY A 334 9.09 -16.43 23.37
C GLY A 334 9.20 -14.97 22.95
N TYR A 335 8.11 -14.34 22.55
CA TYR A 335 8.02 -12.89 22.36
C TYR A 335 7.50 -12.20 23.63
N HIS A 336 7.89 -10.95 23.79
CA HIS A 336 7.44 -10.07 24.85
C HIS A 336 6.35 -9.15 24.35
N ILE A 337 5.42 -8.78 25.24
CA ILE A 337 4.33 -7.87 24.92
C ILE A 337 4.56 -6.53 25.60
N ASP A 338 4.49 -5.45 24.83
CA ASP A 338 4.44 -4.09 25.33
C ASP A 338 3.08 -3.82 25.97
N GLY A 339 3.02 -4.04 27.29
CA GLY A 339 1.84 -3.74 28.10
C GLY A 339 1.57 -2.24 28.28
N SER A 340 2.52 -1.37 27.90
CA SER A 340 2.40 0.09 28.02
C SER A 340 1.81 0.76 26.78
N TYR A 341 1.75 0.05 25.66
CA TYR A 341 1.17 0.57 24.42
C TYR A 341 -0.33 0.87 24.58
N VAL A 342 -0.70 2.07 24.15
CA VAL A 342 -2.09 2.58 24.11
C VAL A 342 -2.47 2.82 22.65
N ASP A 343 -3.55 2.20 22.21
CA ASP A 343 -4.11 2.41 20.88
C ASP A 343 -4.55 3.87 20.67
N PRO A 344 -4.36 4.43 19.45
CA PRO A 344 -4.94 5.73 19.12
C PRO A 344 -6.48 5.68 19.20
N ASP A 345 -7.10 6.72 19.74
CA ASP A 345 -8.57 6.85 19.74
C ASP A 345 -9.07 7.21 18.33
N VAL A 346 -9.24 6.20 17.47
CA VAL A 346 -9.72 6.37 16.08
C VAL A 346 -11.15 6.95 16.04
N TRP A 347 -11.98 6.66 17.05
CA TRP A 347 -13.38 7.09 17.08
C TRP A 347 -13.51 8.61 17.03
N GLN A 348 -12.58 9.36 17.63
CA GLN A 348 -12.62 10.82 17.59
C GLN A 348 -12.59 11.40 16.17
N TYR A 349 -12.01 10.67 15.21
CA TYR A 349 -11.86 11.11 13.81
C TYR A 349 -13.01 10.62 12.90
N MET A 350 -13.86 9.73 13.40
CA MET A 350 -15.01 9.18 12.67
C MET A 350 -16.31 9.96 12.91
N ARG A 351 -16.32 10.88 13.88
CA ARG A 351 -17.51 11.67 14.25
C ARG A 351 -17.91 12.70 13.19
#